data_AF-A0A557SS46-F1
#
_entry.id   AF-A0A557SS46-F1
#
_cell.length_a   1.000
_cell.length_b   1.000
_cell.length_c   1.000
_cell.angle_alpha   90.00
_cell.angle_beta   90.00
_cell.angle_gamma   90.00
#
_symmetry.space_group_name_H-M   'P 1'
#
loop_
_entity.id
_entity.type
_entity.pdbx_description
1 polymer ?
#
loop_
_entity_poly.entity_id
_entity_poly.type
_entity_poly.pdbx_seq_one_letter_code
_entity_poly.pdbx_strand_id
1 'polypeptide(L)'
;MIFTYISALVDPYSTSRIAAQIVTGIGFLGAGIILKGELFDRKDSDSTSNQKVVNLTTAASIWFSGAIGMAIGFNFYFIATVSIAFALIVPRIPKVGKRREETYE
;
A
#
# COMPACT_ATOMS: atom_id res chain seq x y z
N MET A 1 -10.09 -4.88 10.95
CA MET A 1 -11.11 -4.32 10.03
C MET A 1 -12.49 -4.74 10.51
N ILE A 2 -13.30 -3.82 11.04
CA ILE A 2 -14.58 -4.16 11.68
C ILE A 2 -15.54 -4.90 10.73
N PHE A 3 -15.63 -4.48 9.47
CA PHE A 3 -16.46 -5.13 8.45
C PHE A 3 -16.02 -6.57 8.14
N THR A 4 -14.71 -6.82 8.11
CA THR A 4 -14.14 -8.16 7.94
C THR A 4 -14.53 -9.08 9.10
N TYR A 5 -14.44 -8.58 10.33
CA TYR A 5 -14.80 -9.35 11.54
C TYR A 5 -16.30 -9.63 11.60
N ILE A 6 -17.14 -8.61 11.39
CA ILE A 6 -18.60 -8.77 11.36
C ILE A 6 -19.02 -9.73 10.24
N SER A 7 -18.42 -9.63 9.05
CA SER A 7 -18.67 -10.56 7.93
C SER A 7 -18.43 -12.01 8.33
N ALA A 8 -17.32 -12.29 9.02
CA ALA A 8 -16.97 -13.63 9.45
C ALA A 8 -17.97 -14.19 10.49
N LEU A 9 -18.65 -13.32 11.24
CA LEU A 9 -19.69 -13.71 12.20
C LEU A 9 -21.06 -13.91 11.56
N VAL A 10 -21.42 -13.06 10.59
CA VAL A 10 -22.75 -13.09 9.95
C VAL A 10 -22.86 -14.20 8.91
N ASP A 11 -21.82 -14.42 8.11
CA ASP A 11 -21.81 -15.48 7.10
C ASP A 11 -20.39 -16.02 6.86
N PRO A 12 -20.02 -17.11 7.56
CA PRO A 12 -18.72 -17.75 7.43
C PRO A 12 -18.42 -18.26 6.00
N TYR A 13 -19.45 -18.60 5.21
CA TYR A 13 -19.27 -19.21 3.89
C TYR A 13 -19.07 -18.18 2.77
N SER A 14 -19.51 -16.93 2.96
CA SER A 14 -19.38 -15.87 1.94
C SER A 14 -18.31 -14.82 2.24
N THR A 15 -17.48 -15.06 3.26
CA THR A 15 -16.41 -14.17 3.71
C THR A 15 -15.47 -13.72 2.58
N SER A 16 -15.22 -14.57 1.58
CA SER A 16 -14.42 -14.26 0.38
C SER A 16 -14.97 -13.08 -0.44
N ARG A 17 -16.30 -12.91 -0.50
CA ARG A 17 -16.93 -11.82 -1.25
C ARG A 17 -16.59 -10.47 -0.63
N ILE A 18 -16.70 -10.36 0.69
CA ILE A 18 -16.42 -9.12 1.42
C ILE A 18 -14.92 -8.82 1.40
N ALA A 19 -14.07 -9.84 1.52
CA ALA A 19 -12.63 -9.68 1.31
C ALA A 19 -12.32 -9.08 -0.07
N ALA A 20 -12.93 -9.60 -1.14
CA ALA A 20 -12.74 -9.10 -2.49
C ALA A 20 -13.16 -7.61 -2.62
N GLN A 21 -14.33 -7.23 -2.08
CA GLN A 21 -14.79 -5.83 -2.12
C GLN A 21 -13.85 -4.88 -1.37
N ILE A 22 -13.34 -5.31 -0.21
CA ILE A 22 -12.38 -4.53 0.58
C ILE A 22 -11.08 -4.34 -0.20
N VAL A 23 -10.53 -5.40 -0.81
CA VAL A 23 -9.32 -5.34 -1.63
C VAL A 23 -9.49 -4.38 -2.81
N THR A 24 -10.62 -4.45 -3.52
CA THR A 24 -10.94 -3.52 -4.61
C THR A 24 -11.00 -2.07 -4.13
N GLY A 25 -11.67 -1.80 -3.01
CA GLY A 25 -11.78 -0.45 -2.44
C GLY A 25 -10.43 0.14 -2.01
N ILE A 26 -9.59 -0.65 -1.33
CA ILE A 26 -8.24 -0.25 -0.94
C ILE A 26 -7.37 0.02 -2.18
N GLY A 27 -7.46 -0.83 -3.20
CA GLY A 27 -6.76 -0.65 -4.47
C GLY A 27 -7.13 0.66 -5.17
N PHE A 28 -8.43 1.00 -5.18
CA PHE A 28 -8.91 2.27 -5.71
C PHE A 28 -8.35 3.49 -4.96
N LEU A 29 -8.31 3.44 -3.62
CA LEU A 29 -7.70 4.51 -2.81
C LEU A 29 -6.18 4.64 -3.07
N GLY A 30 -5.48 3.51 -3.20
CA GLY A 30 -4.06 3.47 -3.52
C GLY A 30 -3.76 4.07 -4.91
N ALA A 31 -4.53 3.69 -5.93
CA ALA A 31 -4.43 4.29 -7.26
C ALA A 31 -4.77 5.79 -7.21
N GLY A 32 -5.81 6.18 -6.47
CA GLY A 32 -6.24 7.56 -6.32
C GLY A 32 -5.15 8.45 -5.72
N ILE A 33 -4.39 7.99 -4.71
CA ILE A 33 -3.33 8.81 -4.10
C ILE A 33 -2.08 8.95 -4.99
N ILE A 34 -1.79 7.93 -5.82
CA ILE A 34 -0.74 8.01 -6.85
C ILE A 34 -1.16 9.04 -7.91
N LEU A 35 -2.36 8.87 -8.48
CA LEU A 35 -2.89 9.76 -9.51
C LEU A 35 -3.05 11.19 -9.00
N LYS A 36 -3.45 11.38 -7.75
CA LYS A 36 -3.53 12.72 -7.14
C LYS A 36 -2.16 13.40 -7.14
N GLY A 37 -1.12 12.72 -6.67
CA GLY A 37 0.24 13.27 -6.67
C GLY A 37 0.84 13.42 -8.07
N GLU A 38 0.34 12.65 -9.05
CA GLU A 38 0.82 12.74 -10.42
C GLU A 38 0.13 13.83 -11.25
N LEU A 39 -1.20 14.00 -11.12
CA LEU A 39 -1.99 14.95 -11.92
C LEU A 39 -2.12 16.33 -11.28
N PHE A 40 -2.33 16.42 -9.96
CA PHE A 40 -2.61 17.70 -9.31
C PHE A 40 -1.34 18.50 -8.97
N ASP A 41 -0.25 17.83 -8.61
CA ASP A 41 1.06 18.48 -8.36
C ASP A 41 1.81 18.83 -9.67
N ARG A 42 1.27 18.44 -10.84
CA ARG A 42 1.85 18.70 -12.18
C ARG A 42 1.40 20.00 -12.83
N LYS A 43 0.65 20.85 -12.13
CA LYS A 43 0.04 22.05 -12.73
C LYS A 43 1.08 23.10 -13.20
N ASP A 44 2.34 22.98 -12.79
CA ASP A 44 3.39 23.98 -13.03
C ASP A 44 4.56 23.51 -13.93
N SER A 45 4.43 22.43 -14.70
CA SER A 45 5.55 21.91 -15.52
C SER A 45 5.26 21.92 -17.02
N ASP A 46 5.53 23.07 -17.63
CA ASP A 46 5.92 23.16 -19.04
C ASP A 46 7.23 22.40 -19.25
N SER A 47 7.18 21.07 -19.36
CA SER A 47 8.34 20.28 -19.83
C SER A 47 7.98 18.84 -20.18
N THR A 48 8.29 18.50 -21.43
CA THR A 48 8.20 17.18 -22.09
C THR A 48 9.14 16.12 -21.50
N SER A 49 9.66 16.27 -20.28
CA SER A 49 10.70 15.39 -19.73
C SER A 49 10.40 14.87 -18.32
N ASN A 50 10.38 13.53 -18.19
CA ASN A 50 10.26 12.71 -16.98
C ASN A 50 8.88 12.60 -16.29
N GLN A 51 8.15 11.53 -16.63
CA GLN A 51 7.03 11.04 -15.81
C GLN A 51 7.52 10.52 -14.45
N LYS A 52 7.68 11.41 -13.47
CA LYS A 52 7.98 11.01 -12.08
C LYS A 52 6.71 10.57 -11.36
N VAL A 53 6.65 9.30 -10.95
CA VAL A 53 5.57 8.77 -10.10
C VAL A 53 5.79 9.24 -8.66
N VAL A 54 4.76 9.84 -8.06
CA VAL A 54 4.78 10.37 -6.68
C VAL A 54 3.85 9.51 -5.80
N ASN A 55 4.09 9.50 -4.48
CA ASN A 55 3.26 8.80 -3.49
C ASN A 55 3.19 7.27 -3.59
N LEU A 56 4.09 6.62 -4.34
CA LEU A 56 4.13 5.15 -4.47
C LEU A 56 4.28 4.44 -3.12
N THR A 57 5.16 4.94 -2.24
CA THR A 57 5.35 4.37 -0.90
C THR A 57 4.11 4.53 -0.03
N THR A 58 3.40 5.65 -0.15
CA THR A 58 2.15 5.90 0.57
C THR A 58 1.02 4.99 0.08
N ALA A 59 0.93 4.77 -1.24
CA ALA A 59 -0.03 3.81 -1.78
C ALA A 59 0.26 2.38 -1.31
N ALA A 60 1.53 1.97 -1.32
CA ALA A 60 1.95 0.67 -0.80
C ALA A 60 1.63 0.51 0.69
N SER A 61 1.80 1.56 1.51
CA SER A 61 1.48 1.49 2.94
C SER A 61 -0.01 1.37 3.22
N ILE A 62 -0.87 2.03 2.42
CA ILE A 62 -2.34 1.88 2.49
C ILE A 62 -2.73 0.42 2.19
N TRP A 63 -2.16 -0.16 1.15
CA TRP A 63 -2.42 -1.56 0.79
C TRP A 63 -1.97 -2.52 1.91
N PHE A 64 -0.76 -2.32 2.41
CA PHE A 64 -0.20 -3.16 3.47
C PHE A 64 -1.00 -3.06 4.79
N SER A 65 -1.39 -1.86 5.19
CA SER A 65 -2.24 -1.61 6.37
C SER A 65 -3.59 -2.32 6.25
N GLY A 66 -4.21 -2.27 5.07
CA GLY A 66 -5.45 -2.98 4.79
C GLY A 66 -5.31 -4.50 4.87
N ALA A 67 -4.22 -5.06 4.35
CA ALA A 67 -3.93 -6.49 4.44
C ALA A 67 -3.77 -6.97 5.89
N ILE A 68 -3.02 -6.24 6.73
CA ILE A 68 -2.90 -6.53 8.17
C ILE A 68 -4.27 -6.44 8.84
N GLY A 69 -5.04 -5.39 8.56
CA GLY A 69 -6.36 -5.17 9.14
C GLY A 69 -7.36 -6.29 8.81
N MET A 70 -7.26 -6.89 7.62
CA MET A 70 -8.04 -8.07 7.23
C MET A 70 -7.55 -9.35 7.91
N ALA A 71 -6.24 -9.57 7.99
CA ALA A 71 -5.68 -10.72 8.71
C ALA A 71 -6.15 -10.76 10.18
N ILE A 72 -6.12 -9.60 10.87
CA ILE A 72 -6.68 -9.46 12.21
C ILE A 72 -8.19 -9.72 12.21
N GLY A 73 -8.92 -9.21 11.21
CA GLY A 73 -10.37 -9.39 11.08
C GLY A 73 -10.80 -10.86 10.91
N PHE A 74 -9.95 -11.70 10.34
CA PHE A 74 -10.15 -13.15 10.19
C PHE A 74 -9.47 -13.99 11.28
N ASN A 75 -9.01 -13.37 12.37
CA ASN A 75 -8.31 -14.04 13.48
C ASN A 75 -6.96 -14.67 13.08
N PHE A 76 -6.37 -14.29 11.94
CA PHE A 76 -5.03 -14.72 11.52
C PHE A 76 -3.94 -13.89 12.20
N TYR A 77 -3.88 -13.95 13.53
CA TYR A 77 -2.98 -13.14 14.34
C TYR A 77 -1.51 -13.42 14.07
N PHE A 78 -1.14 -14.69 13.83
CA PHE A 78 0.24 -15.04 13.51
C PHE A 78 0.75 -14.34 12.25
N ILE A 79 -0.02 -14.43 11.15
CA ILE A 79 0.29 -13.74 9.89
C ILE A 79 0.28 -12.22 10.07
N ALA A 80 -0.66 -11.68 10.85
CA ALA A 80 -0.73 -10.25 11.14
C ALA A 80 0.52 -9.75 11.87
N THR A 81 0.96 -10.45 12.92
CA THR A 81 2.17 -10.09 13.70
C THR A 81 3.42 -10.15 12.84
N VAL A 82 3.59 -11.21 12.03
CA VAL A 82 4.73 -11.33 11.10
C VAL A 82 4.71 -10.19 10.09
N SER A 83 3.55 -9.85 9.53
CA SER A 83 3.40 -8.75 8.58
C SER A 83 3.75 -7.41 9.22
N ILE A 84 3.30 -7.15 10.45
CA ILE A 84 3.64 -5.94 11.22
C ILE A 84 5.15 -5.87 11.44
N ALA A 85 5.81 -6.97 11.80
CA ALA A 85 7.26 -7.01 11.96
C ALA A 85 7.97 -6.64 10.65
N PHE A 86 7.54 -7.17 9.50
CA PHE A 86 8.09 -6.78 8.20
C PHE A 86 7.88 -5.29 7.88
N ALA A 87 6.70 -4.73 8.14
CA ALA A 87 6.45 -3.30 7.96
C ALA A 87 7.38 -2.40 8.79
N LEU A 88 7.81 -2.86 9.96
CA LEU A 88 8.71 -2.10 10.83
C LEU A 88 10.18 -2.29 10.47
N ILE A 89 10.58 -3.51 10.08
CA ILE A 89 11.97 -3.85 9.83
C ILE A 89 12.41 -3.41 8.44
N VAL A 90 11.62 -3.69 7.41
CA VAL A 90 12.03 -3.48 6.00
C VAL A 90 12.37 -2.00 5.72
N PRO A 91 11.55 -1.01 6.12
CA PRO A 91 11.89 0.40 5.87
C PRO A 91 13.11 0.90 6.65
N ARG A 92 13.52 0.20 7.71
CA ARG A 92 14.69 0.56 8.52
C ARG A 92 16.00 0.06 7.93
N ILE A 93 15.96 -0.82 6.93
CA ILE A 93 17.17 -1.31 6.27
C ILE A 93 17.87 -0.12 5.60
N PRO A 94 19.11 0.22 6.00
CA PRO A 94 19.86 1.31 5.39
C PRO A 94 20.00 1.06 3.90
N LYS A 95 19.68 2.07 3.09
CA LYS A 95 19.83 1.97 1.63
C LYS A 95 21.32 1.78 1.31
N VAL A 96 21.69 0.61 0.80
CA VAL A 96 23.00 0.38 0.18
C VAL A 96 23.05 1.23 -1.09
N GLY A 97 23.68 2.40 -0.98
CA GLY A 97 23.78 3.35 -2.08
C GLY A 97 24.78 2.87 -3.13
N LYS A 98 24.32 2.78 -4.39
CA LYS A 98 25.24 2.84 -5.54
C LYS A 98 25.70 4.29 -5.69
N ARG A 99 26.99 4.54 -5.47
CA ARG A 99 27.68 5.74 -5.96
C ARG A 99 27.40 5.84 -7.45
N ARG A 100 26.72 6.90 -7.89
CA ARG A 100 26.78 7.30 -9.30
C ARG A 100 28.12 8.01 -9.46
N GLU A 101 28.97 7.42 -10.28
CA GLU A 101 30.24 7.99 -10.69
C GLU A 101 29.93 9.30 -11.46
N GLU A 102 30.26 10.43 -10.83
CA GLU A 102 30.50 11.69 -11.53
C GLU A 102 31.92 11.63 -12.10
N THR A 103 32.04 11.17 -13.33
CA THR A 103 33.19 11.42 -14.23
C THR A 103 32.64 11.09 -15.63
N TYR A 104 32.69 11.94 -16.65
CA TYR A 104 33.82 12.72 -17.13
C TYR A 104 33.34 14.01 -17.84
N GLU A 105 34.03 15.11 -17.53
CA GLU A 105 34.29 16.24 -18.45
C GLU A 105 35.14 15.79 -19.64
#